data_AF-A0A371IB14-F1
#
_entry.id   AF-A0A371IB14-F1
#
_cell.length_a   1.000
_cell.length_b   1.000
_cell.length_c   1.000
_cell.angle_alpha   90.00
_cell.angle_beta   90.00
_cell.angle_gamma   90.00
#
_symmetry.space_group_name_H-M   'P 1'
#
loop_
_entity.id
_entity.type
_entity.pdbx_description
1 polymer ?
#
loop_
_entity_poly.entity_id
_entity_poly.type
_entity_poly.pdbx_seq_one_letter_code
_entity_poly.pdbx_strand_id
1 'polypeptide(L)' 'MVTEGIVLGHLVSNRGIEVDKAKIDDVEFNFDQPCIEAFQELKSRLTSAPILQAPNWDLPFELMCDASNSALGAILG' A
#
# COMPACT_ATOMS: atom_id res chain seq x y z
N MET A 1 -6.97 0.75 -27.70
CA MET A 1 -7.24 0.81 -26.24
C MET A 1 -7.08 -0.59 -25.70
N VAL A 2 -6.27 -0.77 -24.66
CA VAL A 2 -6.12 -2.07 -23.99
C VAL A 2 -7.35 -2.29 -23.12
N THR A 3 -8.06 -3.39 -23.32
CA THR A 3 -9.30 -3.72 -22.60
C THR A 3 -9.05 -4.48 -21.30
N GLU A 4 -7.92 -5.19 -21.22
CA GLU A 4 -7.50 -6.04 -20.09
C GLU A 4 -5.96 -6.06 -20.00
N GLY A 5 -5.40 -6.08 -18.79
CA GLY A 5 -3.96 -6.12 -18.55
C GLY A 5 -3.62 -6.83 -17.25
N ILE A 6 -2.42 -7.42 -17.15
CA ILE A 6 -1.94 -8.08 -15.93
C ILE A 6 -1.12 -7.09 -15.10
N VAL A 7 -1.51 -6.87 -13.84
CA VAL A 7 -0.77 -6.03 -12.88
C VAL A 7 -0.50 -6.85 -11.63
N LEU A 8 0.77 -7.02 -11.26
CA LEU A 8 1.20 -7.79 -10.08
C LEU A 8 0.64 -9.23 -10.02
N GLY A 9 0.38 -9.83 -11.18
CA GLY A 9 -0.19 -11.19 -11.29
C GLY A 9 -1.72 -11.26 -11.20
N HIS A 10 -2.41 -10.12 -11.22
CA HIS A 10 -3.86 -10.04 -11.24
C HIS A 10 -4.37 -9.51 -12.59
N LEU A 11 -5.47 -10.09 -13.08
CA LEU A 11 -6.15 -9.62 -14.28
C LEU A 11 -6.94 -8.36 -13.94
N VAL A 12 -6.54 -7.25 -14.55
CA VAL A 12 -7.19 -5.95 -14.44
C VAL A 12 -8.01 -5.73 -15.70
N SER A 13 -9.31 -5.59 -15.55
CA SER A 13 -10.25 -5.27 -16.64
C SER A 13 -11.01 -3.99 -16.34
N ASN A 14 -11.76 -3.47 -17.31
CA ASN A 14 -12.68 -2.36 -17.10
C ASN A 14 -13.85 -2.67 -16.13
N ARG A 15 -14.02 -3.94 -15.72
CA ARG A 15 -15.01 -4.39 -14.73
C ARG A 15 -14.46 -4.46 -13.31
N GLY A 16 -13.13 -4.36 -13.14
CA GLY A 16 -12.45 -4.48 -11.86
C GLY A 16 -11.28 -5.47 -11.89
N ILE A 17 -10.68 -5.66 -10.71
CA ILE A 17 -9.57 -6.59 -10.48
C ILE A 17 -10.17 -7.93 -10.05
N GLU A 18 -9.90 -9.00 -10.80
CA GLU A 18 -10.25 -10.35 -10.36
C GLU A 18 -9.17 -10.87 -9.41
N VAL A 19 -9.53 -10.99 -8.12
CA VAL A 19 -8.68 -11.60 -7.10
C VAL A 19 -8.91 -13.11 -7.12
N ASP A 20 -7.83 -13.87 -7.22
CA ASP A 20 -7.86 -15.32 -7.07
C ASP A 20 -8.36 -15.68 -5.66
N LYS A 21 -9.56 -16.26 -5.60
CA LYS A 21 -10.19 -16.66 -4.33
C LYS A 21 -9.35 -17.67 -3.56
N ALA A 22 -8.46 -18.42 -4.21
CA ALA A 22 -7.55 -19.35 -3.54
C ALA A 22 -6.42 -18.65 -2.75
N LYS A 23 -6.21 -17.34 -2.98
CA LYS A 23 -5.26 -16.52 -2.20
C LYS A 23 -5.93 -15.76 -1.04
N ILE A 24 -7.25 -15.80 -0.96
CA ILE A 24 -8.01 -15.21 0.16
C ILE A 24 -8.21 -16.34 1.16
N ASP A 25 -7.40 -16.38 2.21
CA ASP A 25 -7.70 -17.20 3.38
C ASP A 25 -8.94 -16.61 4.05
N ASP A 26 -10.01 -17.41 4.13
CA ASP A 26 -11.33 -17.05 4.69
C ASP A 26 -11.30 -16.95 6.23
N VAL A 27 -10.16 -16.53 6.79
CA VAL A 27 -9.97 -16.34 8.22
C VAL A 27 -10.43 -14.95 8.58
N GLU A 28 -11.39 -14.87 9.51
CA GLU A 28 -11.89 -13.59 10.01
C GLU A 28 -10.76 -12.81 10.70
N PHE A 29 -10.40 -11.66 10.13
CA PHE A 29 -9.42 -10.76 10.71
C PHE A 29 -10.06 -9.99 11.88
N ASN A 30 -9.67 -10.33 13.11
CA ASN A 30 -10.12 -9.62 14.29
C ASN A 30 -9.18 -8.46 14.62
N PHE A 31 -9.61 -7.21 14.38
CA PHE A 31 -8.85 -6.02 14.72
C PHE A 31 -9.15 -5.57 16.15
N ASP A 32 -8.64 -6.35 17.10
CA ASP A 32 -8.88 -6.17 18.52
C ASP A 32 -7.91 -5.18 19.18
N GLN A 33 -8.02 -5.03 20.51
CA GLN A 33 -7.26 -4.03 21.26
C GLN A 33 -5.72 -4.19 21.12
N PRO A 34 -5.14 -5.40 21.24
CA PRO A 34 -3.72 -5.62 20.91
C PRO A 34 -3.33 -5.19 19.49
N CYS A 35 -4.15 -5.49 18.48
CA CYS A 35 -3.88 -5.06 17.10
C CYS A 35 -3.91 -3.53 16.96
N ILE A 36 -4.87 -2.87 17.61
CA ILE A 36 -4.96 -1.40 17.62
C ILE A 36 -3.71 -0.79 18.24
N GLU A 37 -3.26 -1.29 19.39
CA GLU A 37 -2.07 -0.78 20.08
C GLU A 37 -0.81 -0.94 19.21
N ALA A 38 -0.62 -2.12 18.61
CA ALA A 38 0.50 -2.36 17.70
C ALA A 38 0.45 -1.43 16.48
N PHE A 39 -0.73 -1.21 15.90
CA PHE A 39 -0.89 -0.32 14.76
C PHE A 39 -0.61 1.15 15.12
N GLN A 40 -1.04 1.59 16.31
CA GLN A 40 -0.74 2.94 16.79
C GLN A 40 0.76 3.14 17.03
N GLU A 41 1.43 2.15 17.61
CA GLU A 41 2.89 2.18 17.78
C GLU A 41 3.60 2.24 16.42
N LEU A 42 3.17 1.43 15.44
CA LEU A 42 3.73 1.46 14.10
C LEU A 42 3.60 2.85 13.46
N LYS A 43 2.40 3.46 13.52
CA LYS A 43 2.20 4.82 13.02
C LYS A 43 3.15 5.80 13.72
N SER A 44 3.23 5.75 15.05
CA SER A 44 4.11 6.61 15.84
C SER A 44 5.56 6.52 15.37
N ARG A 45 6.06 5.31 15.12
CA ARG A 45 7.42 5.06 14.60
C ARG A 45 7.60 5.65 13.20
N LEU A 46 6.65 5.40 12.29
CA LEU A 46 6.73 5.87 10.90
C LEU A 46 6.60 7.40 10.78
N THR A 47 5.89 8.06 11.69
CA THR A 47 5.69 9.51 11.67
C THR A 47 6.71 10.28 12.53
N SER A 48 7.72 9.59 13.07
CA SER A 48 8.74 10.19 13.93
C SER A 48 10.13 10.02 13.33
N ALA A 49 11.06 10.89 13.74
CA ALA A 49 12.47 10.68 13.45
C ALA A 49 12.96 9.37 14.13
N PRO A 50 13.91 8.64 13.52
CA PRO A 50 14.65 8.98 12.31
C PRO A 50 13.99 8.52 10.99
N ILE A 51 12.75 7.99 11.02
CA ILE A 51 12.09 7.49 9.81
C ILE A 51 11.50 8.64 9.00
N LEU A 52 10.73 9.52 9.65
CA LEU A 52 10.23 10.74 9.02
C LEU A 52 11.31 11.83 9.06
N GLN A 53 12.11 11.88 8.00
CA GLN A 53 13.12 12.92 7.80
C GLN A 53 12.88 13.64 6.48
N ALA A 54 13.23 14.93 6.46
CA ALA A 54 13.25 15.68 5.21
C ALA A 54 14.35 15.11 4.30
N PRO A 55 14.09 14.98 2.99
CA PRO A 55 15.11 14.56 2.05
C PRO A 55 16.23 15.59 1.98
N ASN A 56 17.43 15.13 1.64
CA ASN A 56 18.50 16.04 1.22
C ASN A 56 18.28 16.42 -0.25
N TRP A 57 17.89 17.67 -0.49
CA TRP A 57 17.58 18.17 -1.84
C TRP A 57 18.78 18.27 -2.78
N ASP A 58 20.01 18.15 -2.25
CA ASP A 58 21.23 18.10 -3.07
C ASP A 58 21.49 16.71 -3.67
N LEU A 59 20.77 15.69 -3.22
CA LEU A 59 20.86 14.32 -3.72
C LEU A 59 19.62 13.95 -4.55
N PRO A 60 19.77 13.06 -5.54
CA PRO A 60 18.60 12.48 -6.21
C PRO A 60 17.79 11.64 -5.22
N PHE A 61 16.48 11.65 -5.39
CA PHE A 61 15.52 10.85 -4.63
C PHE A 61 14.72 9.93 -5.55
N GLU A 62 14.14 8.88 -4.98
CA GLU A 62 13.24 7.96 -5.69
C GLU A 62 11.78 8.25 -5.31
N LEU A 63 10.90 8.35 -6.30
CA LEU A 63 9.47 8.50 -6.09
C LEU A 63 8.79 7.17 -6.37
N MET A 64 8.27 6.54 -5.33
CA MET A 64 7.46 5.32 -5.44
C MET A 64 5.99 5.71 -5.40
N CYS A 65 5.23 5.37 -6.44
CA CYS A 65 3.80 5.68 -6.53
C CYS A 65 2.98 4.42 -6.76
N ASP A 66 1.81 4.36 -6.15
CA ASP A 66 0.81 3.34 -6.43
C ASP A 66 -0.61 3.94 -6.46
N ALA A 67 -1.53 3.27 -7.15
CA ALA A 67 -2.86 3.75 -7.44
C ALA A 67 -3.91 2.64 -7.29
N SER A 68 -5.05 3.00 -6.71
CA SER A 68 -6.27 2.21 -6.74
C SER A 68 -7.35 2.93 -7.52
N ASN A 69 -8.49 2.29 -7.73
CA ASN A 69 -9.66 2.89 -8.37
C ASN A 69 -10.22 4.12 -7.60
N SER A 70 -9.80 4.34 -6.35
CA SER A 70 -10.34 5.38 -5.48
C SER A 70 -9.30 6.36 -4.95
N ALA A 71 -8.00 6.03 -5.00
CA ALA A 71 -6.96 6.82 -4.36
C ALA A 71 -5.59 6.62 -5.02
N LEU A 72 -4.74 7.64 -4.89
CA LEU A 72 -3.33 7.65 -5.29
C LEU A 72 -2.46 7.80 -4.04
N GLY A 73 -1.39 7.04 -3.95
CA GLY A 73 -0.39 7.11 -2.88
C GLY A 73 1.03 7.28 -3.46
N ALA A 74 1.86 8.06 -2.77
CA ALA A 74 3.25 8.27 -3.17
C ALA A 74 4.17 8.37 -1.94
N ILE A 75 5.41 7.90 -2.09
CA ILE A 75 6.47 7.94 -1.08
C ILE A 75 7.74 8.50 -1.72
N LEU A 76 8.42 9.39 -1.01
CA LEU A 76 9.72 9.95 -1.37
C LEU A 76 10.82 9.21 -0.60
N GLY A 77 11.74 8.58 -1.33
CA GLY A 77 12.88 7.82 -0.80
C GLY A 77 14.23 8.44 -1.08
#